data_AF-A0A816F7E2-F1
#
_entry.id   AF-A0A816F7E2-F1
#
_cell.length_a   1.000
_cell.length_b   1.000
_cell.length_c   1.000
_cell.angle_alpha   90.00
_cell.angle_beta   90.00
_cell.angle_gamma   90.00
#
_symmetry.space_group_name_H-M   'P 1'
#
loop_
_entity.id
_entity.type
_entity.pdbx_description
1 polymer ?
#
loop_
_entity_poly.entity_id
_entity_poly.type
_entity_poly.pdbx_seq_one_letter_code
_entity_poly.pdbx_strand_id
1 'polypeptide(L)'
;MSSVDSNTDNLTTHSYTEESDNEQYSANVNIMKTNNQLRELHTLIRDRATSRSDFKFYADRLIRLTVEAALNQLSYLPCEIITPTGHCFEGLRHEKGILCVSLMRSGEAMEKGIRECCR
;
A
#
# COMPACT_ATOMS: atom_id res chain seq x y z
N MET A 1 10.12 -50.21 24.86
CA MET A 1 9.77 -49.05 25.69
C MET A 1 10.17 -47.81 24.90
N SER A 2 9.18 -47.01 24.49
CA SER A 2 9.22 -45.59 24.05
C SER A 2 10.33 -45.13 23.08
N SER A 3 10.05 -44.86 21.79
CA SER A 3 9.32 -43.71 21.21
C SER A 3 10.20 -42.45 21.08
N VAL A 4 10.61 -42.07 19.84
CA VAL A 4 10.26 -40.85 19.03
C VAL A 4 10.76 -39.54 19.69
N ASP A 5 11.47 -38.60 19.05
CA ASP A 5 10.97 -37.77 17.95
C ASP A 5 12.05 -37.15 17.04
N SER A 6 11.75 -37.25 15.75
CA SER A 6 12.31 -36.49 14.64
C SER A 6 11.98 -35.01 14.80
N ASN A 7 12.98 -34.14 14.91
CA ASN A 7 12.75 -32.71 14.90
C ASN A 7 12.52 -32.25 13.45
N THR A 8 11.25 -32.27 13.04
CA THR A 8 10.75 -31.68 11.81
C THR A 8 10.81 -30.16 11.97
N ASP A 9 11.59 -29.49 11.12
CA ASP A 9 11.48 -28.05 10.86
C ASP A 9 10.08 -27.76 10.27
N ASN A 10 9.08 -27.69 11.15
CA ASN A 10 7.80 -27.07 10.83
C ASN A 10 8.03 -25.56 10.85
N LEU A 11 8.39 -25.03 9.68
CA LEU A 11 8.20 -23.64 9.32
C LEU A 11 6.71 -23.34 9.49
N THR A 12 6.34 -22.89 10.69
CA THR A 12 4.97 -22.49 11.02
C THR A 12 4.56 -21.43 10.01
N THR A 13 3.74 -21.87 9.05
CA THR A 13 2.93 -21.00 8.23
C THR A 13 2.03 -20.25 9.20
N HIS A 14 2.47 -19.06 9.62
CA HIS A 14 1.59 -18.08 10.25
C HIS A 14 0.61 -17.62 9.17
N SER A 15 -0.44 -18.42 9.00
CA SER A 15 -1.70 -18.00 8.40
C SER A 15 -2.28 -16.98 9.36
N TYR A 16 -2.04 -15.69 9.06
CA TYR A 16 -2.71 -14.62 9.77
C TYR A 16 -4.17 -14.64 9.35
N THR A 17 -5.00 -15.06 10.30
CA THR A 17 -6.44 -14.85 10.34
C THR A 17 -6.76 -13.43 9.90
N GLU A 18 -7.69 -13.30 8.95
CA GLU A 18 -8.35 -12.04 8.63
C GLU A 18 -9.13 -11.58 9.88
N GLU A 19 -8.46 -10.91 10.81
CA GLU A 19 -9.12 -10.19 11.88
C GLU A 19 -9.91 -9.06 11.23
N SER A 20 -11.20 -9.32 11.06
CA SER A 20 -12.19 -8.37 10.63
C SER A 20 -12.38 -7.38 11.78
N ASP A 21 -11.58 -6.32 11.82
CA ASP A 21 -11.84 -5.15 12.64
C ASP A 21 -13.15 -4.53 12.15
N ASN A 22 -14.27 -5.04 12.68
CA ASN A 22 -15.62 -4.53 12.44
C ASN A 22 -15.82 -3.24 13.24
N GLU A 23 -14.97 -2.26 12.98
CA GLU A 23 -15.16 -0.90 13.41
C GLU A 23 -15.92 -0.21 12.29
N GLN A 24 -17.18 0.16 12.55
CA GLN A 24 -18.09 0.63 11.51
C GLN A 24 -17.72 2.06 11.09
N TYR A 25 -16.73 2.17 10.21
CA TYR A 25 -16.40 3.42 9.56
C TYR A 25 -17.53 3.88 8.64
N SER A 26 -17.61 5.20 8.41
CA SER A 26 -18.59 5.75 7.45
C SER A 26 -18.35 5.21 6.04
N ALA A 27 -19.38 5.19 5.20
CA ALA A 27 -19.31 4.67 3.82
C ALA A 27 -18.24 5.35 2.93
N ASN A 28 -17.73 6.51 3.33
CA ASN A 28 -16.71 7.27 2.59
C ASN A 28 -15.26 6.96 3.05
N VAL A 29 -15.08 6.06 4.02
CA VAL A 29 -13.75 5.65 4.48
C VAL A 29 -13.41 4.31 3.84
N ASN A 30 -12.35 4.31 3.05
CA ASN A 30 -11.80 3.09 2.46
C ASN A 30 -10.51 2.70 3.20
N ILE A 31 -10.51 1.52 3.82
CA ILE A 31 -9.33 0.98 4.48
C ILE A 31 -8.57 0.12 3.48
N MET A 32 -7.30 0.46 3.24
CA MET A 32 -6.43 -0.37 2.42
C MET A 32 -6.27 -1.76 3.06
N LYS A 33 -6.32 -2.81 2.24
CA LYS A 33 -6.09 -4.18 2.70
C LYS A 33 -4.76 -4.29 3.44
N THR A 34 -4.81 -4.68 4.71
CA THR A 34 -3.62 -4.80 5.56
C THR A 34 -2.91 -6.12 5.28
N ASN A 35 -1.75 -6.06 4.64
CA ASN A 35 -0.86 -7.20 4.41
C ASN A 35 0.24 -7.27 5.48
N ASN A 36 0.91 -8.43 5.61
CA ASN A 36 2.05 -8.59 6.53
C ASN A 36 3.15 -7.54 6.32
N GLN A 37 3.39 -7.14 5.06
CA GLN A 37 4.34 -6.08 4.74
C GLN A 37 3.92 -4.71 5.28
N LEU A 38 2.63 -4.37 5.23
CA LEU A 38 2.13 -3.10 5.78
C LEU A 38 2.22 -3.11 7.31
N ARG A 39 1.94 -4.26 7.94
CA ARG A 39 2.13 -4.42 9.40
C ARG A 39 3.59 -4.23 9.80
N GLU A 40 4.53 -4.79 9.05
CA GLU A 40 5.96 -4.60 9.26
C GLU A 40 6.35 -3.12 9.15
N LEU A 41 5.94 -2.45 8.06
CA LEU A 41 6.21 -1.03 7.86
C LEU A 41 5.64 -0.17 8.99
N HIS A 42 4.39 -0.44 9.40
CA HIS A 42 3.77 0.23 10.54
C HIS A 42 4.52 -0.03 11.85
N THR A 43 5.02 -1.24 12.07
CA THR A 43 5.78 -1.58 13.27
C THR A 43 7.09 -0.79 13.30
N LEU A 44 7.84 -0.76 12.19
CA LEU A 44 9.12 -0.05 12.08
C LEU A 44 8.99 1.46 12.26
N ILE A 45 7.98 2.10 11.66
CA ILE A 45 7.79 3.55 11.83
C ILE A 45 7.26 3.94 13.21
N ARG A 46 6.61 3.02 13.93
CA ARG A 46 6.08 3.23 15.28
C ARG A 46 7.09 2.90 16.37
N ASP A 47 8.11 2.10 16.07
CA ASP A 47 9.17 1.77 17.01
C ASP A 47 10.03 3.00 17.33
N ARG A 48 10.14 3.30 18.62
CA ARG A 48 10.96 4.39 19.17
C ARG A 48 12.46 4.16 18.95
N ALA A 49 12.90 2.91 18.84
CA ALA A 49 14.29 2.55 18.63
C ALA A 49 14.76 2.75 17.17
N THR A 50 13.83 2.98 16.23
CA THR A 50 14.13 3.13 14.81
C THR A 50 14.99 4.36 14.53
N SER A 51 16.06 4.18 13.75
CA SER A 51 16.94 5.27 13.36
C SER A 51 16.22 6.28 12.45
N ARG A 52 16.69 7.54 12.41
CA ARG A 52 16.08 8.57 11.56
C ARG A 52 16.11 8.20 10.06
N SER A 53 17.20 7.59 9.59
CA SER A 53 17.33 7.16 8.19
C SER A 53 16.32 6.07 7.85
N ASP A 54 16.16 5.10 8.74
CA ASP A 54 15.24 3.98 8.55
C ASP A 54 13.80 4.45 8.63
N PHE A 55 13.46 5.32 9.59
CA PHE A 55 12.15 5.95 9.68
C PHE A 55 11.79 6.63 8.37
N LYS A 56 12.69 7.46 7.81
CA LYS A 56 12.45 8.14 6.54
C LYS A 56 12.25 7.13 5.39
N PHE A 57 13.10 6.10 5.31
CA PHE A 57 13.02 5.09 4.26
C PHE A 57 11.70 4.31 4.29
N TYR A 58 11.28 3.84 5.48
CA TYR A 58 10.04 3.08 5.63
C TYR A 58 8.80 3.97 5.51
N ALA A 59 8.85 5.22 5.98
CA ALA A 59 7.78 6.19 5.79
C ALA A 59 7.57 6.53 4.31
N ASP A 60 8.63 6.83 3.55
CA ASP A 60 8.57 7.07 2.11
C ASP A 60 7.92 5.87 1.38
N ARG A 61 8.26 4.63 1.80
CA ARG A 61 7.67 3.40 1.23
C ARG A 61 6.19 3.27 1.55
N LEU A 62 5.77 3.52 2.79
CA LEU A 62 4.37 3.47 3.19
C LEU A 62 3.53 4.55 2.49
N ILE A 63 4.08 5.76 2.37
CA ILE A 63 3.45 6.88 1.66
C ILE A 63 3.16 6.49 0.21
N ARG A 64 4.12 5.90 -0.50
CA ARG A 64 3.93 5.50 -1.90
C ARG A 64 2.79 4.49 -2.06
N LEU A 65 2.74 3.46 -1.22
CA LEU A 65 1.63 2.49 -1.21
C LEU A 65 0.29 3.18 -0.94
N THR A 66 0.27 4.12 0.00
CA THR A 66 -0.94 4.89 0.36
C THR A 66 -1.42 5.75 -0.80
N VAL A 67 -0.50 6.45 -1.48
CA VAL A 67 -0.80 7.28 -2.65
C VAL A 67 -1.34 6.43 -3.80
N GLU A 68 -0.73 5.29 -4.11
CA GLU A 68 -1.21 4.40 -5.18
C GLU A 68 -2.63 3.90 -4.91
N ALA A 69 -2.93 3.48 -3.69
CA ALA A 69 -4.29 3.07 -3.33
C ALA A 69 -5.29 4.23 -3.36
N ALA A 70 -4.87 5.45 -3.00
CA ALA A 70 -5.72 6.64 -3.08
C ALA A 70 -6.01 7.04 -4.53
N LEU A 71 -5.03 6.95 -5.44
CA LEU A 71 -5.22 7.25 -6.86
C LEU A 71 -6.21 6.29 -7.52
N ASN A 72 -6.25 5.03 -7.09
CA ASN A 72 -7.23 4.04 -7.57
C ASN A 72 -8.68 4.39 -7.22
N GLN A 73 -8.93 5.37 -6.33
CA GLN A 73 -10.28 5.84 -6.00
C GLN A 73 -10.79 6.94 -6.95
N LEU A 74 -9.96 7.39 -7.89
CA LEU A 74 -10.35 8.41 -8.87
C LEU A 74 -11.25 7.83 -9.97
N SER A 75 -11.92 8.70 -10.71
CA SER A 75 -12.76 8.30 -11.84
C SER A 75 -11.90 7.92 -13.06
N TYR A 76 -12.18 6.74 -13.62
CA TYR A 76 -11.55 6.22 -14.83
C TYR A 76 -12.57 6.08 -15.97
N LEU A 77 -12.10 6.30 -17.20
CA LEU A 77 -12.85 6.07 -18.43
C LEU A 77 -12.21 4.94 -19.25
N PRO A 78 -13.00 4.08 -19.92
CA PRO A 78 -12.47 3.09 -20.85
C PRO A 78 -11.80 3.78 -22.04
N CYS A 79 -10.67 3.24 -22.48
CA CYS A 79 -9.90 3.75 -23.60
C CYS A 79 -9.27 2.59 -24.37
N GLU A 80 -9.59 2.49 -25.65
CA GLU A 80 -8.91 1.55 -26.55
C GLU A 80 -7.61 2.17 -27.06
N ILE A 81 -6.51 1.41 -26.98
CA ILE A 81 -5.23 1.79 -27.58
C ILE A 81 -4.76 0.70 -28.54
N ILE A 82 -4.15 1.12 -29.65
CA ILE A 82 -3.50 0.21 -30.58
C ILE A 82 -2.07 0.02 -30.09
N THR A 83 -1.74 -1.19 -29.68
CA THR A 83 -0.39 -1.57 -29.27
C THR A 83 0.58 -1.49 -30.47
N PRO A 84 1.91 -1.32 -30.25
CA PRO A 84 2.89 -1.30 -31.34
C PRO A 84 2.90 -2.58 -32.20
N THR A 85 2.33 -3.67 -31.70
CA THR A 85 2.14 -4.95 -32.40
C THR A 85 0.89 -4.98 -33.28
N GLY A 86 0.08 -3.92 -33.30
CA GLY A 86 -1.13 -3.79 -34.12
C GLY A 86 -2.40 -4.34 -33.48
N HIS A 87 -2.35 -4.84 -32.24
CA HIS A 87 -3.51 -5.35 -31.52
C HIS A 87 -4.20 -4.24 -30.71
N CYS A 88 -5.54 -4.27 -30.66
CA CYS A 88 -6.32 -3.38 -29.80
C CYS A 88 -6.26 -3.87 -28.34
N PHE A 89 -6.05 -2.96 -27.40
CA PHE A 89 -6.09 -3.21 -25.96
C PHE A 89 -7.09 -2.27 -25.29
N GLU A 90 -8.07 -2.85 -24.59
CA GLU A 90 -9.03 -2.14 -23.77
C GLU A 90 -8.40 -1.76 -22.42
N GLY A 91 -8.02 -0.50 -22.28
CA GLY A 91 -7.43 0.06 -21.08
C GLY A 91 -8.34 1.05 -20.36
N LEU A 92 -7.79 1.66 -19.32
CA LEU A 92 -8.43 2.72 -18.54
C LEU A 92 -7.57 3.99 -18.58
N ARG A 93 -8.22 5.15 -18.60
CA ARG A 93 -7.60 6.48 -18.54
C ARG A 93 -8.25 7.30 -17.43
N HIS A 94 -7.47 8.14 -16.76
CA HIS A 94 -8.02 9.12 -15.81
C HIS A 94 -8.94 10.12 -16.52
N GLU A 95 -10.13 10.36 -15.96
CA GLU A 95 -11.10 11.31 -16.56
C GLU A 95 -10.55 12.74 -16.59
N LYS A 96 -9.91 13.17 -15.50
CA LYS A 96 -9.44 14.55 -15.28
C LYS A 96 -8.06 14.56 -14.62
N GLY A 97 -7.37 15.69 -14.76
CA GLY A 97 -6.16 15.97 -13.99
C GLY A 97 -6.47 16.16 -12.51
N ILE A 98 -5.48 15.91 -11.65
CA ILE A 98 -5.59 16.07 -10.21
C ILE A 98 -4.79 17.28 -9.73
N LEU A 99 -5.26 17.92 -8.66
CA LEU A 99 -4.51 18.94 -7.91
C LEU A 99 -4.32 18.45 -6.48
N CYS A 100 -3.07 18.47 -6.02
CA CYS A 100 -2.72 18.05 -4.67
C CYS A 100 -2.47 19.28 -3.79
N VAL A 101 -3.08 19.30 -2.61
CA VAL A 101 -2.92 20.37 -1.63
C VAL A 101 -2.26 19.79 -0.39
N SER A 102 -1.07 20.29 -0.05
CA SER A 102 -0.31 19.86 1.12
C SER A 102 -0.57 20.78 2.30
N LEU A 103 -0.92 20.19 3.46
CA LEU A 103 -1.03 20.93 4.72
C LEU A 103 0.31 20.91 5.45
N MET A 104 0.88 22.09 5.66
CA MET A 104 2.20 22.24 6.27
C MET A 104 2.19 21.92 7.77
N ARG A 105 3.22 21.25 8.32
CA ARG A 105 4.45 20.75 7.66
C ARG A 105 4.38 19.27 7.28
N SER A 106 3.51 18.48 7.93
CA SER A 106 3.47 17.03 7.75
C SER A 106 3.03 16.61 6.35
N GLY A 107 2.18 17.40 5.69
CA GLY A 107 1.73 17.13 4.32
C GLY A 107 2.86 17.18 3.30
N GLU A 108 3.90 18.00 3.54
CA GLU A 108 5.07 18.10 2.65
C GLU A 108 5.80 16.74 2.51
N ALA A 109 5.77 15.91 3.55
CA ALA A 109 6.38 14.58 3.51
C ALA A 109 5.75 13.66 2.45
N MET A 110 4.48 13.89 2.08
CA MET A 110 3.76 13.09 1.09
C MET A 110 3.95 13.58 -0.35
N GLU A 111 4.42 14.82 -0.55
CA GLU A 111 4.53 15.41 -1.89
C GLU A 111 5.45 14.64 -2.82
N LYS A 112 6.54 14.10 -2.27
CA LYS A 112 7.48 13.29 -3.05
C LYS A 112 6.79 12.05 -3.60
N GLY A 113 6.03 11.33 -2.77
CA GLY A 113 5.30 10.13 -3.19
C GLY A 113 4.27 10.43 -4.27
N ILE A 114 3.51 11.52 -4.11
CA ILE A 114 2.54 11.97 -5.12
C ILE A 114 3.22 12.30 -6.45
N ARG A 115 4.31 13.07 -6.43
CA ARG A 115 5.04 13.48 -7.65
C ARG A 115 5.65 12.28 -8.39
N GLU A 116 6.05 11.23 -7.66
CA GLU A 116 6.58 10.01 -8.26
C GLU A 116 5.51 9.18 -8.96
N CYS A 117 4.28 9.16 -8.42
CA CYS A 117 3.15 8.42 -8.99
C CYS A 117 2.44 9.16 -10.13
N CYS A 118 2.39 10.49 -10.09
CA CYS A 118 1.66 11.31 -11.05
C CYS A 118 2.63 11.99 -12.03
N ARG A 119 2.95 11.28 -13.13
CA ARG A 119 3.72 11.80 -14.26
C ARG A 119 2.85 12.23 -15.43
#